data_AF-A0A380AN33-F1
#
_entry.id   AF-A0A380AN33-F1
#
_cell.length_a   1.000
_cell.length_b   1.000
_cell.length_c   1.000
_cell.angle_alpha   90.00
_cell.angle_beta   90.00
_cell.angle_gamma   90.00
#
_symmetry.space_group_name_H-M   'P 1'
#
loop_
_entity.id
_entity.type
_entity.pdbx_description
1 polymer ?
#
loop_
_entity_poly.entity_id
_entity_poly.type
_entity_poly.pdbx_seq_one_letter_code
_entity_poly.pdbx_strand_id
1 'polypeptide(L)' 'MRYLALLHFTEGHSRTAIATMLKVSRTSVNKWVTTYLSQGLSGLDDKPNPGRPAQLSLAQQASLKVFVQ' A
#
# COMPACT_ATOMS: atom_id res chain seq x y z
N MET A 1 3.59 2.99 -9.25
CA MET A 1 3.03 4.33 -8.97
C MET A 1 3.87 5.15 -7.99
N ARG A 2 4.30 4.60 -6.85
CA ARG A 2 5.05 5.36 -5.82
C ARG A 2 6.39 5.92 -6.33
N TYR A 3 7.16 5.11 -7.04
CA TYR A 3 8.43 5.53 -7.66
C TYR A 3 8.25 6.62 -8.71
N LEU A 4 7.16 6.56 -9.49
CA LEU A 4 6.85 7.54 -10.53
C LEU A 4 6.44 8.89 -9.91
N ALA A 5 5.71 8.85 -8.80
CA ALA A 5 5.42 10.05 -8.01
C ALA A 5 6.71 10.68 -7.44
N LEU A 6 7.68 9.86 -7.04
CA LEU A 6 8.97 10.35 -6.55
C LEU A 6 9.81 10.98 -7.65
N LEU A 7 9.85 10.39 -8.85
CA LEU A 7 10.53 10.97 -10.01
C LEU A 7 10.02 12.39 -10.29
N HIS A 8 8.69 12.56 -10.43
CA HIS A 8 8.12 13.89 -10.65
C HIS A 8 8.35 14.85 -9.48
N PHE A 9 8.42 14.34 -8.25
CA PHE A 9 8.79 15.15 -7.10
C PHE A 9 10.24 15.63 -7.18
N THR A 10 11.18 14.78 -7.62
CA THR A 10 12.59 15.16 -7.84
C THR A 10 12.77 16.11 -9.02
N GLU A 11 11.87 16.06 -10.01
CA GLU A 11 11.78 17.03 -11.11
C GLU A 11 11.19 18.38 -10.68
N GLY A 12 10.79 18.53 -9.41
CA GLY A 12 10.28 19.79 -8.84
C GLY A 12 8.77 20.00 -8.97
N HIS A 13 8.03 19.00 -9.45
CA HIS A 13 6.57 19.11 -9.50
C HIS A 13 5.95 19.16 -8.10
N SER A 14 4.91 19.99 -7.95
CA SER A 14 4.15 20.04 -6.70
C SER A 14 3.37 18.74 -6.49
N ARG A 15 3.13 18.39 -5.22
CA ARG A 15 2.37 17.17 -4.85
C ARG A 15 0.94 17.17 -5.42
N THR A 16 0.37 18.34 -5.66
CA THR A 16 -0.94 18.50 -6.33
C THR A 16 -0.84 18.20 -7.83
N ALA A 17 0.17 18.72 -8.53
CA ALA A 17 0.40 18.42 -9.94
C ALA A 17 0.66 16.93 -10.18
N ILE A 18 1.47 16.30 -9.32
CA ILE A 18 1.76 14.86 -9.38
C ILE A 18 0.48 14.03 -9.21
N ALA A 19 -0.39 14.41 -8.27
CA ALA A 19 -1.65 13.71 -8.05
C ALA A 19 -2.55 13.76 -9.30
N THR A 20 -2.65 14.92 -9.94
CA THR A 20 -3.39 15.10 -11.20
C THR A 20 -2.77 14.28 -12.34
N MET A 21 -1.46 14.34 -12.51
CA MET A 21 -0.73 13.64 -13.58
C MET A 21 -0.87 12.11 -13.46
N LEU A 22 -0.81 11.58 -12.24
CA LEU A 22 -0.89 10.15 -11.97
C LEU A 22 -2.33 9.65 -11.75
N LYS A 23 -3.32 10.54 -11.78
CA LYS A 23 -4.74 10.24 -11.51
C LYS A 23 -4.94 9.51 -10.17
N VAL A 24 -4.20 9.94 -9.14
CA VAL A 24 -4.30 9.41 -7.78
C VAL A 24 -4.70 10.51 -6.80
N SER A 25 -5.13 10.14 -5.60
CA SER A 25 -5.45 11.13 -4.57
C SER A 25 -4.21 11.91 -4.13
N ARG A 26 -4.38 13.20 -3.83
CA ARG A 26 -3.32 14.04 -3.24
C ARG A 26 -2.80 13.45 -1.94
N THR A 27 -3.67 12.85 -1.13
CA THR A 27 -3.33 12.18 0.14
C THR A 27 -2.37 11.02 -0.06
N SER A 28 -2.53 10.22 -1.11
CA SER A 28 -1.60 9.15 -1.48
C SER A 28 -0.21 9.70 -1.81
N VAL A 29 -0.13 10.73 -2.66
CA VAL A 29 1.15 11.38 -3.01
C VAL A 29 1.82 11.96 -1.77
N ASN A 30 1.04 12.63 -0.92
CA ASN A 30 1.56 13.21 0.33
C ASN A 30 2.16 12.13 1.22
N LYS A 31 1.45 11.00 1.40
CA LYS A 31 1.97 9.86 2.17
C LYS A 31 3.28 9.34 1.59
N TRP A 32 3.34 9.08 0.28
CA TRP A 32 4.54 8.54 -0.35
C TRP A 32 5.74 9.48 -0.21
N VAL A 33 5.57 10.77 -0.50
CA VAL A 33 6.65 11.75 -0.40
C VAL A 33 7.09 11.94 1.05
N THR A 34 6.17 12.03 2.01
CA THR A 34 6.53 12.16 3.43
C THR A 34 7.25 10.92 3.94
N THR A 35 6.76 9.72 3.60
CA THR A 35 7.41 8.48 3.99
C THR A 35 8.82 8.37 3.39
N TYR A 36 8.98 8.72 2.11
CA TYR A 36 10.29 8.79 1.46
C TYR A 36 11.25 9.75 2.17
N LEU A 37 10.79 10.97 2.49
CA LEU A 37 11.64 11.95 3.19
C LEU A 37 12.04 11.49 4.61
N SER A 38 11.24 10.63 5.25
CA SER A 38 11.54 10.12 6.61
C SER A 38 12.37 8.84 6.64
N GLN A 39 12.17 7.93 5.68
CA GLN A 39 12.68 6.55 5.72
C GLN A 39 13.51 6.20 4.48
N GLY A 40 13.63 7.10 3.51
CA GLY A 40 14.23 6.82 2.22
C GLY A 40 13.39 5.85 1.38
N LEU A 41 14.07 5.09 0.51
CA LEU A 41 13.42 4.16 -0.42
C LEU A 41 12.71 2.99 0.29
N SER A 42 13.25 2.51 1.41
CA SER A 42 12.66 1.39 2.17
C SER A 42 11.26 1.70 2.71
N GLY A 43 10.94 2.98 2.93
CA GLY A 43 9.60 3.39 3.35
C GLY A 43 8.54 3.27 2.25
N LEU A 44 8.94 3.17 0.98
CA LEU A 44 8.03 3.05 -0.16
C LEU A 44 7.66 1.60 -0.47
N ASP A 45 8.37 0.63 0.10
CA ASP A 45 8.13 -0.79 -0.12
C ASP A 45 6.73 -1.21 0.36
N ASP A 46 6.15 -2.16 -0.38
CA ASP A 46 4.88 -2.74 0.00
C ASP A 46 5.05 -3.57 1.27
N LYS A 47 4.41 -3.11 2.34
CA LYS A 47 4.31 -3.90 3.56
C LYS A 47 3.37 -5.08 3.30
N PRO A 48 3.70 -6.29 3.81
CA PRO A 48 2.78 -7.42 3.78
C PRO A 48 1.44 -6.98 4.37
N ASN A 49 0.37 -7.16 3.62
CA ASN A 49 -0.98 -6.94 4.10
C ASN A 49 -1.62 -8.31 4.33
N PRO A 50 -1.44 -8.93 5.52
CA PRO A 50 -1.87 -10.31 5.79
C PRO A 50 -3.40 -10.50 5.74
N GLY A 51 -4.17 -9.43 5.48
CA GLY A 51 -5.62 -9.48 5.43
C GLY A 51 -6.23 -9.75 6.81
N ARG A 52 -7.52 -10.09 6.81
CA ARG A 52 -8.20 -10.51 8.04
C ARG A 52 -7.71 -11.92 8.42
N PRO A 53 -7.23 -12.13 9.67
CA PRO A 53 -6.83 -13.46 10.10
C PRO A 53 -8.02 -14.43 10.08
N ALA A 54 -7.74 -15.70 9.82
CA ALA A 54 -8.74 -16.76 9.86
C ALA A 54 -9.39 -16.80 11.26
N GLN A 55 -10.72 -16.73 11.31
CA GLN A 55 -11.49 -16.76 12.55
C GLN A 55 -11.66 -18.18 13.10
N LEU A 56 -11.52 -19.18 12.23
CA LEU A 56 -11.71 -20.58 12.57
C LEU A 56 -10.39 -21.19 13.04
N SER A 57 -10.43 -21.88 14.18
CA SER A 57 -9.33 -22.73 14.61
C SER A 57 -9.15 -23.91 13.65
N LEU A 58 -7.98 -24.55 13.69
CA LEU A 58 -7.71 -25.74 12.87
C LEU A 58 -8.74 -26.86 13.11
N ALA A 59 -9.22 -27.02 14.35
CA ALA A 59 -10.25 -27.99 14.69
C ALA A 59 -11.61 -27.64 14.06
N GLN A 60 -11.98 -26.35 14.05
CA GLN A 60 -13.23 -25.90 13.42
C GLN A 60 -13.17 -26.04 11.89
N GLN A 61 -12.01 -25.77 11.28
CA GLN A 61 -11.80 -26.01 9.84
C GLN A 61 -11.88 -27.50 9.48
N ALA A 62 -11.31 -28.37 10.31
CA ALA A 62 -11.38 -29.82 10.11
C ALA A 62 -12.83 -30.32 10.18
N SER A 63 -13.61 -29.84 11.15
CA SER A 63 -15.03 -30.17 11.28
C SER A 63 -15.82 -29.72 10.04
N LEU A 64 -15.63 -28.48 9.58
CA LEU A 64 -16.33 -27.97 8.39
C LEU A 64 -16.02 -28.74 7.10
N LYS A 65 -14.77 -29.20 6.91
CA LYS A 65 -14.41 -30.02 5.75
C LYS A 65 -15.20 -31.33 5.66
N VAL A 66 -15.66 -31.87 6.78
CA VAL A 66 -16.46 -33.11 6.81
C VAL A 66 -17.89 -32.87 6.30
N PHE A 67 -18.43 -31.65 6.45
CA PHE A 67 -19.83 -31.33 6.10
C PHE A 67 -20.04 -30.89 4.64
N VAL A 68 -18.99 -30.51 3.92
CA VAL A 68 -19.06 -29.95 2.55
C VAL A 68 -18.53 -30.93 1.50
N GLN A 69 -18.82 -32.24 1.66
CA GLN A 69 -18.47 -33.24 0.63
C GLN A 69 -19.38 -33.15 -0.58
#